data_AF-A0A955L6P5-F1
#
_entry.id   AF-A0A955L6P5-F1
#
_cell.length_a   1.000
_cell.length_b   1.000
_cell.length_c   1.000
_cell.angle_alpha   90.00
_cell.angle_beta   90.00
_cell.angle_gamma   90.00
#
_symmetry.space_group_name_H-M   'P 1'
#
loop_
_entity.id
_entity.type
_entity.pdbx_description
1 polymer ?
#
loop_
_entity_poly.entity_id
_entity_poly.type
_entity_poly.pdbx_seq_one_letter_code
_entity_poly.pdbx_strand_id
1 'polypeptide(L)'
;MKLKAFSLLEIMVVIGIIGIVIVLGIVGMISFRRTVQIQQATDEFISVLRETRTRAENNVILQDPGPGFDNNLVYGYRIDFQNNELTRDLCYINGPNWDCSEWPSESLKSNLFSEIEYNLVSACTSVIFENLSGEIYVEFNDSGTYLDDVCVVDLKHQANNNAITFTIDGNINSFKISND
;
A
#
# COMPACT_ATOMS: atom_id res chain seq x y z
N MET A 1 27.54 52.28 -30.87
CA MET A 1 27.57 51.70 -29.50
C MET A 1 28.59 50.57 -29.50
N LYS A 2 29.65 50.65 -28.68
CA LYS A 2 30.63 49.55 -28.55
C LYS A 2 30.05 48.53 -27.57
N LEU A 3 29.80 47.31 -28.04
CA LEU A 3 29.47 46.17 -27.17
C LEU A 3 30.72 45.87 -26.33
N LYS A 4 30.60 45.95 -25.00
CA LYS A 4 31.67 45.50 -24.09
C LYS A 4 31.78 43.98 -24.26
N ALA A 5 32.96 43.51 -24.64
CA ALA A 5 33.25 42.08 -24.69
C ALA A 5 33.34 41.53 -23.26
N PHE A 6 32.65 40.43 -23.00
CA PHE A 6 32.74 39.70 -21.73
C PHE A 6 34.15 39.15 -21.53
N SER A 7 34.66 39.20 -20.29
CA SER A 7 35.96 38.58 -20.01
C SER A 7 35.85 37.06 -20.00
N LEU A 8 36.92 36.36 -20.38
CA LEU A 8 36.95 34.90 -20.36
C LEU A 8 36.65 34.33 -18.95
N LEU A 9 37.11 35.04 -17.91
CA LEU A 9 36.83 34.71 -16.52
C LEU A 9 35.34 34.81 -16.19
N GLU A 10 34.66 35.85 -16.68
CA GLU A 10 33.23 36.06 -16.47
C GLU A 10 32.40 34.94 -17.11
N ILE A 11 32.79 34.49 -18.31
CA ILE A 11 32.15 33.35 -18.98
C ILE A 11 32.35 32.04 -18.18
N MET A 12 33.56 31.81 -17.65
CA MET A 12 33.83 30.63 -16.81
C MET A 12 32.99 30.61 -15.54
N VAL A 13 32.83 31.76 -14.87
CA VAL A 13 32.00 31.87 -13.67
C VAL A 13 30.54 31.57 -13.99
N VAL A 14 30.01 32.12 -15.08
CA VAL A 14 28.61 31.89 -15.49
C VAL A 14 28.36 30.41 -15.79
N ILE A 15 29.26 29.74 -16.52
CA ILE A 15 29.14 28.30 -16.80
C ILE A 15 29.16 27.48 -15.49
N GLY A 16 30.03 27.85 -14.54
CA GLY A 16 30.09 27.21 -13.23
C GLY A 16 28.77 27.34 -12.45
N ILE A 17 28.18 28.54 -12.41
CA ILE A 17 26.90 28.78 -11.74
C ILE A 17 25.77 27.99 -12.41
N ILE A 18 25.72 27.99 -13.75
CA ILE A 18 24.71 27.22 -14.50
C ILE A 18 24.83 25.73 -14.18
N GLY A 19 26.05 25.19 -14.12
CA GLY A 19 26.28 23.80 -13.74
C GLY A 19 25.72 23.45 -12.36
N ILE A 20 25.97 24.29 -11.37
CA ILE A 20 25.45 24.09 -10.00
C ILE A 20 23.92 24.12 -9.99
N VAL A 21 23.30 25.08 -10.68
CA VAL A 21 21.83 25.20 -10.75
C VAL A 21 21.21 23.96 -11.41
N ILE A 22 21.81 23.44 -12.48
CA ILE A 22 21.34 22.22 -13.14
C ILE A 22 21.40 21.02 -12.18
N VAL A 23 22.50 20.85 -11.46
CA VAL A 23 22.65 19.74 -10.50
C VAL A 23 21.58 19.82 -9.40
N LEU A 24 21.36 21.01 -8.82
CA LEU A 24 20.30 21.21 -7.82
C LEU A 24 18.91 20.93 -8.40
N GLY A 25 18.65 21.33 -9.65
CA GLY A 25 17.41 21.04 -10.35
C GLY A 25 17.16 19.54 -10.52
N ILE A 26 18.18 18.77 -10.88
CA ILE A 26 18.10 17.31 -11.03
C ILE A 26 17.79 16.65 -9.68
N VAL A 27 18.50 17.04 -8.61
CA VAL A 27 18.27 16.49 -7.25
C VAL A 27 16.85 16.80 -6.78
N GLY A 28 16.36 18.01 -7.03
CA GLY A 28 14.97 18.40 -6.74
C GLY A 28 13.96 17.57 -7.51
N MET A 29 14.19 17.36 -8.81
CA MET A 29 13.30 16.56 -9.66
C MET A 29 13.23 15.10 -9.23
N ILE A 30 14.36 14.50 -8.85
CA ILE A 30 14.41 13.12 -8.34
C ILE A 30 13.59 13.03 -7.04
N SER A 31 13.81 13.95 -6.09
CA SER A 31 13.09 13.96 -4.82
C SER A 31 11.58 14.13 -5.02
N PHE A 32 11.18 15.04 -5.91
CA PHE A 32 9.78 15.26 -6.27
C PHE A 32 9.12 14.01 -6.86
N ARG A 33 9.78 13.34 -7.80
CA ARG A 33 9.26 12.09 -8.40
C ARG A 33 8.99 11.02 -7.34
N ARG A 34 9.92 10.85 -6.40
CA ARG A 34 9.78 9.88 -5.30
C ARG A 34 8.57 10.20 -4.41
N THR A 35 8.36 11.47 -4.05
CA THR A 35 7.19 11.90 -3.28
C THR A 35 5.89 11.61 -4.03
N VAL A 36 5.83 11.92 -5.32
CA VAL A 36 4.64 11.65 -6.14
C VAL A 36 4.35 10.15 -6.24
N GLN A 37 5.39 9.31 -6.41
CA GLN A 37 5.22 7.86 -6.45
C GLN A 37 4.67 7.30 -5.13
N ILE A 38 5.18 7.74 -3.98
CA ILE A 38 4.66 7.34 -2.66
C ILE A 38 3.18 7.75 -2.53
N GLN A 39 2.84 8.98 -2.93
CA GLN A 39 1.48 9.47 -2.85
C GLN A 39 0.52 8.68 -3.75
N GLN A 40 0.94 8.34 -4.97
CA GLN A 40 0.13 7.51 -5.88
C GLN A 40 -0.05 6.09 -5.36
N ALA A 41 1.01 5.47 -4.83
CA ALA A 41 0.92 4.15 -4.22
C ALA A 41 0.02 4.16 -2.96
N THR A 42 0.05 5.24 -2.21
CA THR A 42 -0.84 5.49 -1.06
C THR A 42 -2.30 5.55 -1.51
N ASP A 43 -2.61 6.33 -2.55
CA ASP A 43 -3.96 6.44 -3.10
C ASP A 43 -4.46 5.09 -3.64
N GLU A 44 -3.60 4.32 -4.32
CA GLU A 44 -3.93 2.98 -4.81
C GLU A 44 -4.18 2.02 -3.64
N PHE A 45 -3.34 2.02 -2.62
CA PHE A 45 -3.49 1.19 -1.42
C PHE A 45 -4.83 1.45 -0.72
N ILE A 46 -5.21 2.72 -0.53
CA ILE A 46 -6.51 3.10 0.02
C ILE A 46 -7.64 2.62 -0.88
N SER A 47 -7.49 2.78 -2.20
CA SER A 47 -8.48 2.35 -3.17
C SER A 47 -8.70 0.84 -3.07
N VAL A 48 -7.65 0.06 -2.96
CA VAL A 48 -7.70 -1.40 -2.77
C VAL A 48 -8.44 -1.77 -1.48
N LEU A 49 -8.12 -1.14 -0.35
CA LEU A 49 -8.80 -1.41 0.91
C LEU A 49 -10.29 -1.06 0.83
N ARG A 50 -10.63 0.10 0.26
CA ARG A 50 -12.03 0.53 0.07
C ARG A 50 -12.79 -0.39 -0.87
N GLU A 51 -12.19 -0.75 -1.99
CA GLU A 51 -12.79 -1.66 -2.96
C GLU A 51 -13.04 -3.02 -2.30
N THR A 52 -12.07 -3.55 -1.57
CA THR A 52 -12.18 -4.86 -0.92
C THR A 52 -13.25 -4.86 0.16
N ARG A 53 -13.28 -3.84 1.01
CA ARG A 53 -14.37 -3.63 1.98
C ARG A 53 -15.73 -3.55 1.29
N THR A 54 -15.81 -2.79 0.20
CA THR A 54 -17.05 -2.64 -0.57
C THR A 54 -17.49 -3.98 -1.18
N ARG A 55 -16.55 -4.81 -1.64
CA ARG A 55 -16.84 -6.16 -2.15
C ARG A 55 -17.36 -7.08 -1.04
N ALA A 56 -16.77 -7.00 0.16
CA ALA A 56 -17.20 -7.75 1.33
C ALA A 56 -18.63 -7.35 1.76
N GLU A 57 -18.88 -6.05 1.92
CA GLU A 57 -20.19 -5.51 2.33
C GLU A 57 -21.30 -5.85 1.32
N ASN A 58 -21.00 -5.81 0.02
CA ASN A 58 -21.97 -6.13 -1.03
C ASN A 58 -22.10 -7.63 -1.31
N ASN A 59 -21.38 -8.48 -0.58
CA ASN A 59 -21.38 -9.93 -0.75
C ASN A 59 -21.19 -10.36 -2.20
N VAL A 60 -20.24 -9.72 -2.89
CA VAL A 60 -19.89 -10.06 -4.29
C VAL A 60 -19.05 -11.33 -4.30
N ILE A 61 -19.57 -12.40 -3.70
CA ILE A 61 -19.00 -13.74 -3.87
C ILE A 61 -19.12 -14.03 -5.36
N LEU A 62 -17.98 -14.34 -6.00
CA LEU A 62 -17.92 -14.65 -7.42
C LEU A 62 -19.05 -15.64 -7.75
N GLN A 63 -19.80 -15.39 -8.84
CA GLN A 63 -21.03 -16.11 -9.18
C GLN A 63 -20.87 -17.62 -9.37
N ASP A 64 -19.63 -18.12 -9.36
CA ASP A 64 -19.30 -19.53 -9.25
C ASP A 64 -18.02 -19.64 -8.40
N PRO A 65 -18.13 -19.74 -7.06
CA PRO A 65 -16.98 -19.84 -6.17
C PRO A 65 -16.20 -21.16 -6.34
N GLY A 66 -16.65 -22.07 -7.21
CA GLY A 66 -16.01 -23.34 -7.45
C GLY A 66 -16.34 -24.38 -6.36
N PRO A 67 -15.66 -25.54 -6.41
CA PRO A 67 -15.87 -26.61 -5.43
C PRO A 67 -15.38 -26.18 -4.05
N GLY A 68 -16.23 -26.35 -3.01
CA GLY A 68 -15.91 -25.98 -1.62
C GLY A 68 -16.87 -24.98 -1.00
N PHE A 69 -17.65 -24.28 -1.82
CA PHE A 69 -18.62 -23.31 -1.33
C PHE A 69 -19.80 -23.94 -0.59
N ASP A 70 -19.94 -23.60 0.69
CA ASP A 70 -21.08 -23.93 1.54
C ASP A 70 -21.78 -22.64 1.99
N ASN A 71 -23.09 -22.55 1.74
CA ASN A 71 -23.93 -21.42 2.14
C ASN A 71 -24.03 -21.25 3.66
N ASN A 72 -23.62 -22.24 4.44
CA ASN A 72 -23.64 -22.18 5.91
C ASN A 72 -22.35 -21.60 6.51
N LEU A 73 -21.35 -21.32 5.69
CA LEU A 73 -20.08 -20.74 6.14
C LEU A 73 -20.13 -19.22 6.05
N VAL A 74 -19.36 -18.59 6.94
CA VAL A 74 -19.09 -17.16 6.91
C VAL A 74 -17.87 -16.93 6.03
N TYR A 75 -17.97 -15.96 5.13
CA TYR A 75 -16.92 -15.61 4.18
C TYR A 75 -16.37 -14.22 4.46
N GLY A 76 -15.16 -13.95 3.98
CA GLY A 76 -14.53 -12.65 4.05
C GLY A 76 -13.40 -12.53 3.04
N TYR A 77 -12.99 -11.30 2.75
CA TYR A 77 -11.85 -11.02 1.89
C TYR A 77 -10.62 -10.69 2.74
N ARG A 78 -9.56 -11.46 2.58
CA ARG A 78 -8.25 -11.16 3.17
C ARG A 78 -7.45 -10.27 2.25
N ILE A 79 -6.80 -9.26 2.82
CA ILE A 79 -5.71 -8.50 2.22
C ILE A 79 -4.43 -8.88 2.94
N ASP A 80 -3.47 -9.42 2.20
CA ASP A 80 -2.15 -9.80 2.69
C ASP A 80 -1.10 -8.79 2.21
N PHE A 81 -0.20 -8.41 3.12
CA PHE A 81 0.86 -7.42 2.91
C PHE A 81 2.27 -8.05 2.92
N GLN A 82 2.38 -9.37 3.05
CA GLN A 82 3.64 -10.08 3.21
C GLN A 82 4.50 -10.02 1.94
N ASN A 83 5.81 -10.23 2.12
CA ASN A 83 6.80 -10.31 1.03
C ASN A 83 6.83 -9.09 0.10
N ASN A 84 6.41 -7.93 0.61
CA ASN A 84 6.25 -6.71 -0.18
C ASN A 84 5.26 -6.86 -1.35
N GLU A 85 4.32 -7.78 -1.22
CA GLU A 85 3.20 -7.97 -2.13
C GLU A 85 1.91 -7.44 -1.47
N LEU A 86 0.93 -7.14 -2.32
CA LEU A 86 -0.42 -6.82 -1.88
C LEU A 86 -1.33 -7.80 -2.60
N THR A 87 -1.87 -8.78 -1.90
CA THR A 87 -2.76 -9.78 -2.48
C THR A 87 -4.11 -9.76 -1.82
N ARG A 88 -5.13 -10.19 -2.57
CA ARG A 88 -6.49 -10.38 -2.08
C ARG A 88 -6.92 -11.82 -2.28
N ASP A 89 -7.42 -12.42 -1.22
CA ASP A 89 -7.93 -13.78 -1.20
C ASP A 89 -9.37 -13.79 -0.68
N LEU A 90 -10.16 -14.76 -1.15
CA LEU A 90 -11.41 -15.12 -0.48
C LEU A 90 -11.06 -16.09 0.64
N CYS A 91 -11.71 -15.96 1.79
CA CYS A 91 -11.54 -16.82 2.95
C CYS A 91 -12.88 -17.21 3.53
N TYR A 92 -12.89 -18.27 4.32
CA TYR A 92 -14.06 -18.72 5.07
C TYR A 92 -13.68 -19.11 6.51
N ILE A 93 -14.65 -19.07 7.42
CA ILE A 93 -14.44 -19.51 8.80
C ILE A 93 -14.52 -21.04 8.86
N ASN A 94 -13.42 -21.69 9.26
CA ASN A 94 -13.34 -23.12 9.53
C ASN A 94 -13.05 -23.35 11.03
N GLY A 95 -14.11 -23.52 11.82
CA GLY A 95 -14.00 -23.58 13.27
C GLY A 95 -13.65 -22.20 13.86
N PRO A 96 -12.55 -22.04 14.62
CA PRO A 96 -12.15 -20.74 15.17
C PRO A 96 -11.27 -19.90 14.24
N ASN A 97 -10.84 -20.45 13.10
CA ASN A 97 -9.82 -19.84 12.24
C ASN A 97 -10.40 -19.50 10.87
N TRP A 98 -9.76 -18.55 10.19
CA TRP A 98 -10.03 -18.27 8.78
C TRP A 98 -9.15 -19.16 7.89
N ASP A 99 -9.75 -19.78 6.88
CA ASP A 99 -9.06 -20.56 5.85
C ASP A 99 -9.20 -19.85 4.50
N CYS A 100 -8.06 -19.60 3.86
CA CYS A 100 -7.95 -18.89 2.58
C CYS A 100 -7.29 -19.76 1.50
N SER A 101 -7.09 -21.06 1.75
CA SER A 101 -6.30 -21.94 0.88
C SER A 101 -7.05 -22.45 -0.36
N GLU A 102 -8.38 -22.34 -0.36
CA GLU A 102 -9.23 -22.93 -1.41
C GLU A 102 -9.27 -22.07 -2.69
N TRP A 103 -9.09 -20.75 -2.58
CA TRP A 103 -9.26 -19.84 -3.71
C TRP A 103 -7.95 -19.18 -4.13
N PRO A 104 -7.80 -18.86 -5.43
CA PRO A 104 -6.60 -18.23 -5.93
C PRO A 104 -6.47 -16.79 -5.43
N SER A 105 -5.23 -16.42 -5.11
CA SER A 105 -4.86 -15.06 -4.78
C SER A 105 -4.86 -14.12 -5.98
N GLU A 106 -5.45 -12.94 -5.80
CA GLU A 106 -5.39 -11.85 -6.76
C GLU A 106 -4.25 -10.89 -6.36
N SER A 107 -3.26 -10.71 -7.22
CA SER A 107 -2.21 -9.70 -7.00
C SER A 107 -2.77 -8.30 -7.30
N LEU A 108 -2.71 -7.42 -6.31
CA LEU A 108 -3.20 -6.04 -6.37
C LEU A 108 -2.07 -5.02 -6.45
N LYS A 109 -0.82 -5.42 -6.20
CA LYS A 109 0.33 -4.52 -6.31
C LYS A 109 0.64 -4.21 -7.76
N SER A 110 0.50 -2.95 -8.16
CA SER A 110 0.90 -2.50 -9.48
C SER A 110 2.43 -2.52 -9.66
N ASN A 111 2.87 -3.02 -10.82
CA ASN A 111 4.28 -2.99 -11.22
C ASN A 111 4.86 -1.56 -11.30
N LEU A 112 4.00 -0.53 -11.39
CA LEU A 112 4.41 0.88 -11.40
C LEU A 112 5.02 1.32 -10.06
N PHE A 113 4.74 0.58 -8.97
CA PHE A 113 5.18 0.92 -7.61
C PHE A 113 6.07 -0.19 -7.02
N SER A 114 6.86 -0.86 -7.87
CA SER A 114 7.83 -1.88 -7.43
C SER A 114 8.89 -1.35 -6.46
N GLU A 115 9.20 -0.04 -6.53
CA GLU A 115 10.12 0.66 -5.64
C GLU A 115 9.50 1.06 -4.28
N ILE A 116 8.21 0.80 -4.09
CA ILE A 116 7.51 1.01 -2.82
C ILE A 116 7.56 -0.28 -2.01
N GLU A 117 7.90 -0.14 -0.74
CA GLU A 117 7.97 -1.20 0.25
C GLU A 117 6.85 -1.05 1.28
N TYR A 118 6.15 -2.16 1.54
CA TYR A 118 5.28 -2.32 2.69
C TYR A 118 6.14 -2.76 3.88
N ASN A 119 6.23 -1.93 4.90
CA ASN A 119 6.95 -2.21 6.13
C ASN A 119 5.94 -2.39 7.27
N LEU A 120 5.84 -3.61 7.78
CA LEU A 120 4.88 -3.96 8.84
C LEU A 120 5.43 -3.48 10.18
N VAL A 121 4.89 -2.38 10.70
CA VAL A 121 5.31 -1.79 11.99
C VAL A 121 4.79 -2.63 13.14
N SER A 122 3.54 -3.04 13.02
CA SER A 122 2.96 -4.10 13.84
C SER A 122 3.28 -5.46 13.21
N ALA A 123 3.32 -6.53 14.00
CA ALA A 123 3.43 -7.91 13.48
C ALA A 123 2.19 -8.38 12.70
N CYS A 124 1.33 -7.43 12.29
CA CYS A 124 0.17 -7.65 11.45
C CYS A 124 0.63 -8.08 10.07
N THR A 125 0.14 -9.24 9.63
CA THR A 125 0.48 -9.80 8.32
C THR A 125 -0.64 -9.61 7.31
N SER A 126 -1.88 -9.67 7.78
CA SER A 126 -3.05 -9.58 6.92
C SER A 126 -4.25 -8.99 7.66
N VAL A 127 -5.25 -8.56 6.89
CA VAL A 127 -6.53 -8.04 7.40
C VAL A 127 -7.67 -8.72 6.64
N ILE A 128 -8.70 -9.17 7.34
CA ILE A 128 -9.93 -9.70 6.76
C ILE A 128 -11.07 -8.70 6.89
N PHE A 129 -11.82 -8.55 5.80
CA PHE A 129 -13.11 -7.88 5.76
C PHE A 129 -14.20 -8.96 5.67
N GLU A 130 -14.98 -9.16 6.72
CA GLU A 130 -16.07 -10.14 6.73
C GLU A 130 -17.20 -9.70 5.79
N ASN A 131 -17.77 -10.65 5.05
CA ASN A 131 -18.87 -10.40 4.13
C ASN A 131 -20.14 -10.02 4.89
N LEU A 132 -20.97 -9.17 4.27
CA LEU A 132 -22.25 -8.64 4.81
C LEU A 132 -22.12 -7.71 6.03
N SER A 133 -21.22 -7.99 6.97
CA SER A 133 -20.96 -7.14 8.14
C SER A 133 -19.97 -6.01 7.84
N GLY A 134 -18.99 -6.28 6.96
CA GLY A 134 -17.86 -5.38 6.73
C GLY A 134 -16.97 -5.21 7.96
N GLU A 135 -17.06 -6.12 8.95
CA GLU A 135 -16.20 -6.12 10.12
C GLU A 135 -14.76 -6.41 9.72
N ILE A 136 -13.83 -5.76 10.42
CA ILE A 136 -12.39 -5.83 10.14
C ILE A 136 -11.75 -6.67 11.22
N TYR A 137 -11.08 -7.74 10.79
CA TYR A 137 -10.29 -8.56 11.67
C TYR A 137 -8.82 -8.54 11.25
N VAL A 138 -7.91 -8.52 12.22
CA VAL A 138 -6.47 -8.40 11.98
C VAL A 138 -5.77 -9.68 12.38
N GLU A 139 -4.89 -10.19 11.52
CA GLU A 139 -4.03 -11.32 11.82
C GLU A 139 -2.61 -10.88 12.13
N PHE A 140 -2.04 -11.48 13.17
CA PHE A 140 -0.65 -11.30 13.56
C PHE A 140 0.15 -12.59 13.39
N ASN A 141 1.39 -12.43 12.91
CA ASN A 141 2.38 -13.49 12.78
C ASN A 141 1.91 -14.72 11.97
N ASP A 142 1.03 -14.55 10.99
CA ASP A 142 0.54 -15.66 10.14
C ASP A 142 -0.03 -16.84 10.97
N SER A 143 -0.71 -16.51 12.07
CA SER A 143 -1.19 -17.50 13.04
C SER A 143 -2.51 -18.17 12.64
N GLY A 144 -3.18 -17.68 11.59
CA GLY A 144 -4.55 -18.00 11.23
C GLY A 144 -5.59 -17.47 12.22
N THR A 145 -5.15 -16.75 13.27
CA THR A 145 -6.01 -16.19 14.31
C THR A 145 -6.20 -14.71 14.07
N TYR A 146 -7.46 -14.30 14.02
CA TYR A 146 -7.85 -12.94 13.69
C TYR A 146 -8.54 -12.28 14.88
N LEU A 147 -8.11 -11.07 15.22
CA LEU A 147 -8.52 -10.32 16.41
C LEU A 147 -9.01 -8.92 16.04
N ASP A 148 -9.87 -8.34 16.89
CA ASP A 148 -10.22 -6.92 16.86
C ASP A 148 -9.03 -6.11 17.40
N ASP A 149 -8.08 -5.79 16.54
CA ASP A 149 -6.86 -5.07 16.95
C ASP A 149 -6.42 -4.06 15.89
N VAL A 150 -5.30 -3.39 16.15
CA VAL A 150 -4.71 -2.36 15.31
C VAL A 150 -3.56 -2.93 14.49
N CYS A 151 -3.73 -2.90 13.17
CA CYS A 151 -2.69 -3.17 12.19
C CYS A 151 -2.06 -1.84 11.74
N VAL A 152 -0.73 -1.73 11.83
CA VAL A 152 0.04 -0.58 11.35
C VAL A 152 0.98 -1.01 10.23
N VAL A 153 0.83 -0.38 9.07
CA VAL A 153 1.60 -0.64 7.84
C VAL A 153 2.21 0.67 7.35
N ASP A 154 3.51 0.70 7.17
CA ASP A 154 4.23 1.83 6.58
C ASP A 154 4.44 1.60 5.09
N LEU A 155 4.09 2.59 4.28
CA LEU A 155 4.48 2.65 2.87
C LEU A 155 5.69 3.56 2.73
N LYS A 156 6.82 3.01 2.29
CA LYS A 156 8.07 3.75 2.08
C LYS A 156 8.64 3.50 0.70
N HIS A 157 9.40 4.46 0.18
CA HIS A 157 10.16 4.25 -1.06
C HIS A 157 11.54 3.70 -0.72
N GLN A 158 12.05 2.71 -1.46
CA GLN A 158 13.38 2.12 -1.26
C GLN A 158 14.55 3.11 -1.14
N ALA A 159 14.42 4.29 -1.75
CA ALA A 159 15.48 5.30 -1.80
C ALA A 159 15.22 6.50 -0.85
N ASN A 160 14.17 6.44 -0.02
CA ASN A 160 13.82 7.50 0.94
C ASN A 160 13.34 6.87 2.26
N ASN A 161 13.74 7.46 3.39
CA ASN A 161 13.29 7.01 4.71
C ASN A 161 11.93 7.59 5.10
N ASN A 162 11.37 8.51 4.33
CA ASN A 162 10.01 9.00 4.57
C ASN A 162 9.02 7.87 4.31
N ALA A 163 8.24 7.54 5.33
CA ALA A 163 7.15 6.59 5.28
C ALA A 163 5.82 7.33 5.42
N ILE A 164 4.76 6.78 4.82
CA ILE A 164 3.39 7.12 5.14
C ILE A 164 2.81 5.97 5.94
N THR A 165 2.31 6.29 7.13
CA THR A 165 1.88 5.31 8.12
C THR A 165 0.38 5.10 7.99
N PHE A 166 -0.03 3.86 7.79
CA PHE A 166 -1.42 3.45 7.72
C PHE A 166 -1.80 2.68 8.96
N THR A 167 -2.91 3.08 9.57
CA THR A 167 -3.47 2.41 10.74
C THR A 167 -4.83 1.84 10.36
N ILE A 168 -4.97 0.52 10.39
CA ILE A 168 -6.22 -0.21 10.22
C ILE A 168 -6.63 -0.70 11.60
N ASP A 169 -7.78 -0.27 12.09
CA ASP A 169 -8.25 -0.55 13.45
C ASP A 169 -9.54 -1.36 13.40
N GLY A 170 -9.42 -2.65 13.75
CA GLY A 170 -10.54 -3.60 13.83
C GLY A 170 -11.56 -3.20 14.90
N ASN A 171 -11.10 -2.68 16.05
CA ASN A 171 -11.97 -2.33 17.19
C ASN A 171 -13.04 -1.30 16.85
N ILE A 172 -12.72 -0.37 15.95
CA ILE A 172 -13.63 0.69 15.51
C ILE A 172 -14.03 0.54 14.04
N ASN A 173 -13.65 -0.58 13.41
CA ASN A 173 -13.90 -0.88 12.01
C ASN A 173 -13.56 0.29 11.06
N SER A 174 -12.34 0.84 11.20
CA SER A 174 -11.91 2.01 10.41
C SER A 174 -10.44 1.95 10.03
N PHE A 175 -10.05 2.71 9.00
CA PHE A 175 -8.64 2.93 8.66
C PHE A 175 -8.33 4.42 8.56
N LYS A 176 -7.13 4.80 8.95
CA LYS A 176 -6.62 6.17 9.02
C LYS A 176 -5.21 6.25 8.44
N ILE A 177 -4.86 7.45 8.00
CA ILE A 177 -3.56 7.75 7.39
C ILE A 177 -2.93 8.86 8.23
N SER A 178 -1.68 8.67 8.60
CA SER A 178 -0.85 9.68 9.24
C SER A 178 0.44 9.84 8.46
N ASN A 179 0.84 11.09 8.26
CA ASN A 179 2.16 11.42 7.75
C ASN A 179 3.05 11.70 8.97
N ASP A 180 4.12 10.92 9.12
CA ASP A 180 5.16 11.19 10.11
C ASP A 180 6.15 12.26 9.63
#